data_AF-A0A662TZD6-F1
#
_entry.id   AF-A0A662TZD6-F1
#
_cell.length_a   1.000
_cell.length_b   1.000
_cell.length_c   1.000
_cell.angle_alpha   90.00
_cell.angle_beta   90.00
_cell.angle_gamma   90.00
#
_symmetry.space_group_name_H-M   'P 1'
#
loop_
_entity.id
_entity.type
_entity.pdbx_description
1 polymer ?
#
loop_
_entity_poly.entity_id
_entity_poly.type
_entity_poly.pdbx_seq_one_letter_code
_entity_poly.pdbx_strand_id
1 'polypeptide(L)' 'LGAGPVMSYYEFKQPAENRLTDEAWRKMLVEGKQPESPEWVENFAVTS' A
#
# COMPACT_ATOMS: atom_id res chain seq x y z
N LEU A 1 -20.12 25.38 2.81
CA LEU A 1 -19.55 24.09 3.25
C LEU A 1 -18.46 23.72 2.25
N GLY A 2 -17.20 23.93 2.60
CA GLY A 2 -16.09 23.55 1.73
C GLY A 2 -15.85 22.05 1.86
N ALA A 3 -16.11 21.28 0.81
CA ALA A 3 -15.58 19.94 0.70
C ALA A 3 -14.14 20.09 0.16
N GLY A 4 -13.14 19.92 1.02
CA GLY A 4 -11.77 19.75 0.55
C GLY A 4 -11.67 18.51 -0.36
N PRO A 5 -10.71 18.45 -1.29
CA PRO A 5 -10.56 17.30 -2.17
C PRO A 5 -10.27 16.03 -1.34
N VAL A 6 -11.14 15.03 -1.47
CA VAL A 6 -10.89 13.67 -0.96
C VAL A 6 -10.43 12.83 -2.16
N MET A 7 -9.17 12.38 -2.16
CA MET A 7 -8.70 11.38 -3.12
C MET A 7 -8.74 10.00 -2.48
N SER A 8 -9.42 9.07 -3.14
CA SER A 8 -9.34 7.64 -2.84
C SER A 8 -8.55 6.97 -3.96
N TYR A 9 -7.33 6.51 -3.66
CA TYR A 9 -6.50 5.74 -4.58
C TYR A 9 -6.42 4.29 -4.10
N TYR A 10 -6.73 3.33 -4.98
CA TYR A 10 -6.64 1.91 -4.70
C TYR A 10 -5.77 1.25 -5.77
N GLU A 11 -4.58 0.80 -5.39
CA GLU A 11 -3.72 -0.03 -6.24
C GLU A 11 -3.64 -1.42 -5.64
N PHE A 12 -4.00 -2.43 -6.43
CA PHE A 12 -3.88 -3.83 -6.03
C PHE A 12 -2.80 -4.49 -6.88
N LYS A 13 -1.55 -4.44 -6.41
CA LYS A 13 -0.38 -4.98 -7.13
C LYS A 13 -0.35 -6.52 -7.18
N GLN A 14 -1.14 -7.19 -6.33
CA GLN A 14 -1.23 -8.66 -6.30
C GLN A 14 -2.40 -9.15 -7.16
N PRO A 15 -2.18 -10.10 -8.10
CA PRO A 15 -3.26 -10.72 -8.86
C PRO A 15 -4.29 -11.35 -7.92
N ALA A 16 -5.58 -11.19 -8.21
CA ALA A 16 -6.66 -11.77 -7.40
C ALA A 16 -6.57 -13.31 -7.32
N GLU A 17 -6.08 -13.95 -8.38
CA GLU A 17 -5.81 -15.39 -8.45
C GLU A 17 -4.74 -15.85 -7.46
N ASN A 18 -3.83 -14.94 -7.07
CA ASN A 18 -2.73 -15.19 -6.14
C ASN A 18 -2.95 -14.47 -4.79
N ARG A 19 -4.21 -14.39 -4.34
CA ARG A 19 -4.54 -13.79 -3.05
C ARG A 19 -3.79 -14.52 -1.92
N LEU A 20 -3.00 -13.74 -1.18
CA LEU A 20 -2.22 -14.25 -0.05
C LEU A 20 -3.13 -14.58 1.14
N THR A 21 -2.77 -15.63 1.88
CA THR A 21 -3.26 -15.87 3.24
C THR A 21 -2.57 -14.92 4.22
N ASP A 22 -3.13 -14.76 5.42
CA ASP A 22 -2.54 -13.92 6.48
C ASP A 22 -1.11 -14.33 6.82
N GLU A 23 -0.82 -15.63 6.85
CA GLU A 23 0.53 -16.17 7.12
C GLU A 23 1.50 -15.85 5.99
N ALA A 24 1.08 -16.06 4.73
CA ALA A 24 1.89 -15.74 3.56
C ALA A 24 2.18 -14.24 3.46
N TRP A 25 1.20 -13.40 3.80
CA TRP A 25 1.35 -11.96 3.89
C TRP A 25 2.41 -11.58 4.92
N ARG A 26 2.30 -12.07 6.16
CA ARG A 26 3.28 -11.79 7.22
C ARG A 26 4.70 -12.23 6.83
N LYS A 27 4.82 -13.40 6.19
CA LYS A 27 6.11 -13.91 5.70
C LYS A 27 6.72 -12.97 4.66
N MET A 28 5.94 -12.50 3.69
CA MET A 28 6.41 -11.56 2.67
C MET A 28 6.93 -10.24 3.28
N LEU A 29 6.26 -9.73 4.31
CA LEU A 29 6.69 -8.54 5.05
C LEU A 29 8.04 -8.76 5.76
N VAL A 30 8.19 -9.89 6.46
CA VAL A 30 9.44 -10.25 7.15
C VAL A 30 10.59 -10.43 6.16
N GLU A 31 10.31 -11.00 5.00
CA GLU A 31 11.31 -11.19 3.93
C GLU A 31 11.61 -9.89 3.15
N GLY A 32 10.89 -8.79 3.40
CA GLY A 32 11.07 -7.53 2.69
C GLY A 32 10.66 -7.56 1.21
N LYS A 33 9.84 -8.54 0.81
CA LYS A 33 9.38 -8.73 -0.58
C LYS A 33 8.10 -7.97 -0.93
N GLN A 34 7.67 -7.08 -0.05
CA GLN A 34 6.53 -6.22 -0.30
C GLN A 34 6.82 -5.23 -1.43
N PRO A 35 5.81 -4.84 -2.22
CA PRO A 35 6.00 -3.80 -3.23
C PRO A 35 6.47 -2.48 -2.61
N GLU A 36 7.24 -1.72 -3.37
CA GLU A 36 7.64 -0.37 -2.97
C GLU A 36 6.42 0.55 -2.82
N SER A 37 6.54 1.48 -1.87
CA SER A 37 5.58 2.56 -1.68
C SER A 37 5.50 3.40 -2.95
N PRO A 38 4.30 3.80 -3.40
CA PRO A 38 4.17 4.73 -4.52
C PRO A 38 4.89 6.07 -4.24
N GLU A 39 5.51 6.66 -5.26
CA GLU A 39 6.27 7.92 -5.14
C GLU A 39 5.46 9.06 -4.50
N TRP A 40 4.15 9.13 -4.77
CA TRP A 40 3.31 10.20 -4.23
C TRP A 40 3.16 10.13 -2.70
N VAL A 41 3.46 8.99 -2.05
CA VAL A 41 3.42 8.84 -0.59
C VAL A 41 4.49 9.71 0.08
N GLU A 42 5.62 9.94 -0.58
CA GLU A 42 6.71 10.78 -0.05
C GLU A 42 6.24 12.21 0.24
N ASN A 43 5.29 12.71 -0.56
CA ASN A 43 4.73 14.07 -0.39
C ASN A 43 3.94 14.25 0.92
N PHE A 44 3.57 13.15 1.59
CA PHE A 44 2.74 13.15 2.80
C PHE A 44 3.38 12.45 3.99
N ALA A 45 4.52 11.77 3.80
CA ALA A 45 5.22 11.09 4.86
C ALA A 45 5.87 12.11 5.81
N VAL A 46 5.35 12.22 7.03
CA VAL A 46 6.01 13.00 8.11
C VAL A 46 7.28 12.26 8.51
N THR A 47 8.44 12.78 8.11
CA THR A 47 9.73 12.33 8.61
C THR A 47 9.92 12.95 10.00
N SER A 48 9.92 12.13 11.05
CA SER A 48 10.32 12.54 12.41
C SER A 48 11.82 12.34 12.60
#